data_AF-A0A5C6EN28-F1
#
_entry.id   AF-A0A5C6EN28-F1
#
_cell.length_a   1.000
_cell.length_b   1.000
_cell.length_c   1.000
_cell.angle_alpha   90.00
_cell.angle_beta   90.00
_cell.angle_gamma   90.00
#
_symmetry.space_group_name_H-M   'P 1'
#
loop_
_entity.id
_entity.type
_entity.pdbx_description
1 polymer ?
#
loop_
_entity_poly.entity_id
_entity_poly.type
_entity_poly.pdbx_seq_one_letter_code
_entity_poly.pdbx_strand_id
1 'polypeptide(L)'
;MSTMPISDETPLDPDDELLVAYLDGELERSERTEVENRLLDDETLRVRLQQLQSGWDLLEELPDPAPNTKLVETTLELAVADLVSASPPKSSMQDRFRYPVGIFLACALGSLIAVVGTRTVQRRSFEKQLRELAIAESMDAYFYAGDLNLMRSLAADSQWTQMVKASQQLGGVAEGEGNSSDAMLIADVPIDQREDLIRKMPMEQRTQYYSRWERYNRLDEKSRAKIQEVADVVAKQTDHGKLIKTMRAYANWRESLPAESVDLIEGSEGEAQKEALAEAIGETMAAISERSSRKLSDDAIESIYFVLRQILAQRLQELPEDQRESLLKMQGRSPGRSDSEWRMLFWMFGAQDPRRRMPPSAETIQRPDSLRPDEIVLIRLILAPEDLVILHESSGGGDGRFEPMVLRTWAEEAIRRKSPWQRRENMSTLDRFMDVPADRRQEFELLPPAKILEELDRQGGRFSD
;
A
#
# COMPACT_ATOMS: atom_id res chain seq x y z
N MET A 1 53.27 5.19 21.23
CA MET A 1 52.67 4.88 19.92
C MET A 1 52.63 6.19 19.14
N SER A 2 53.46 6.33 18.11
CA SER A 2 53.52 7.55 17.31
C SER A 2 52.36 7.56 16.33
N THR A 3 51.50 8.56 16.42
CA THR A 3 50.51 8.90 15.40
C THR A 3 51.23 9.54 14.23
N MET A 4 51.39 8.81 13.13
CA MET A 4 51.78 9.43 11.86
C MET A 4 50.63 10.32 11.37
N PRO A 5 50.89 11.56 10.95
CA PRO A 5 49.89 12.36 10.25
C PRO A 5 49.59 11.68 8.91
N ILE A 6 48.30 11.48 8.62
CA ILE A 6 47.82 10.97 7.34
C ILE A 6 48.15 12.04 6.30
N SER A 7 49.08 11.73 5.38
CA SER A 7 49.43 12.59 4.26
C SER A 7 48.33 12.54 3.21
N ASP A 8 47.88 13.72 2.76
CA ASP A 8 46.83 14.00 1.76
C ASP A 8 47.10 13.48 0.32
N GLU A 9 48.13 12.64 0.12
CA GLU A 9 48.60 12.20 -1.21
C GLU A 9 48.41 10.68 -1.45
N THR A 10 47.45 10.04 -0.78
CA THR A 10 47.10 8.66 -1.10
C THR A 10 46.07 8.65 -2.24
N PRO A 11 46.30 7.95 -3.37
CA PRO A 11 45.30 7.85 -4.43
C PRO A 11 44.00 7.29 -3.84
N LEU A 12 42.93 8.07 -3.89
CA LEU A 12 41.60 7.59 -3.52
C LEU A 12 41.23 6.48 -4.49
N ASP A 13 40.78 5.35 -3.94
CA ASP A 13 40.23 4.27 -4.75
C ASP A 13 38.98 4.81 -5.47
N PRO A 14 38.86 4.71 -6.79
CA PRO A 14 37.66 5.17 -7.50
C PRO A 14 36.37 4.53 -6.98
N ASP A 15 36.45 3.34 -6.38
CA ASP A 15 35.30 2.70 -5.75
C ASP A 15 34.88 3.39 -4.43
N ASP A 16 35.80 4.05 -3.71
CA ASP A 16 35.47 4.78 -2.48
C ASP A 16 34.66 6.06 -2.79
N GLU A 17 35.00 6.78 -3.87
CA GLU A 17 34.25 7.97 -4.31
C GLU A 17 32.81 7.59 -4.71
N LEU A 18 32.65 6.49 -5.43
CA LEU A 18 31.36 5.95 -5.85
C LEU A 18 30.49 5.53 -4.65
N LEU A 19 31.08 4.88 -3.65
CA LEU A 19 30.37 4.45 -2.44
C LEU A 19 29.98 5.64 -1.54
N VAL A 20 30.81 6.69 -1.46
CA VAL A 20 30.46 7.92 -0.74
C VAL A 20 29.31 8.64 -1.43
N ALA A 21 29.36 8.81 -2.76
CA ALA A 21 28.26 9.38 -3.54
C ALA A 21 26.95 8.57 -3.40
N TYR A 22 27.06 7.25 -3.26
CA TYR A 22 25.93 6.37 -2.96
C TYR A 22 25.32 6.65 -1.58
N LEU A 23 26.15 6.83 -0.54
CA LEU A 23 25.71 7.13 0.82
C LEU A 23 25.09 8.53 0.95
N ASP A 24 25.65 9.53 0.28
CA ASP A 24 25.14 10.90 0.28
C ASP A 24 23.91 11.08 -0.63
N GLY A 25 23.60 10.06 -1.45
CA GLY A 25 22.45 10.03 -2.35
C GLY A 25 22.62 10.88 -3.62
N GLU A 26 23.86 11.27 -3.95
CA GLU A 26 24.18 12.09 -5.13
C GLU A 26 24.23 11.30 -6.45
N LEU A 27 24.24 9.97 -6.40
CA LEU A 27 24.23 9.14 -7.62
C LEU A 27 22.91 9.24 -8.40
N GLU A 28 23.05 9.33 -9.73
CA GLU A 28 21.91 9.22 -10.65
C GLU A 28 21.30 7.81 -10.60
N ARG A 29 20.05 7.68 -11.06
CA ARG A 29 19.28 6.43 -10.92
C ARG A 29 19.95 5.23 -11.60
N SER A 30 20.57 5.42 -12.76
CA SER A 30 21.29 4.37 -13.49
C SER A 30 22.56 3.92 -12.76
N GLU A 31 23.34 4.86 -12.24
CA GLU A 31 24.58 4.59 -11.51
C GLU A 31 24.29 3.91 -10.17
N ARG A 32 23.23 4.33 -9.49
CA ARG A 32 22.75 3.69 -8.26
C ARG A 32 22.41 2.22 -8.46
N THR A 33 21.66 1.90 -9.52
CA THR A 33 21.33 0.50 -9.85
C THR A 33 22.58 -0.31 -10.21
N GLU A 34 23.58 0.29 -10.86
CA GLU A 34 24.85 -0.37 -11.14
C GLU A 34 25.64 -0.67 -9.86
N VAL A 35 25.72 0.28 -8.92
CA VAL A 35 26.34 0.09 -7.60
C VAL A 35 25.62 -0.98 -6.79
N GLU A 36 24.29 -0.96 -6.77
CA GLU A 36 23.48 -1.96 -6.06
C GLU A 36 23.72 -3.38 -6.61
N ASN A 37 23.80 -3.54 -7.94
CA ASN A 37 24.14 -4.82 -8.55
C ASN A 37 25.57 -5.26 -8.20
N ARG A 38 26.55 -4.34 -8.23
CA ARG A 38 27.94 -4.64 -7.81
C ARG A 38 28.02 -5.05 -6.34
N LEU A 39 27.23 -4.44 -5.46
CA LEU A 39 27.15 -4.78 -4.04
C LEU A 39 26.56 -6.18 -3.81
N LEU A 40 25.70 -6.69 -4.69
CA LEU A 40 25.18 -8.05 -4.58
C LEU A 40 26.25 -9.10 -4.92
N ASP A 41 27.08 -8.82 -5.93
CA ASP A 41 28.06 -9.77 -6.45
C ASP A 41 29.43 -9.69 -5.74
N ASP A 42 29.82 -8.52 -5.21
CA ASP A 42 31.13 -8.29 -4.60
C ASP A 42 31.05 -8.18 -3.07
N GLU A 43 31.66 -9.15 -2.37
CA GLU A 43 31.77 -9.16 -0.92
C GLU A 43 32.73 -8.09 -0.38
N THR A 44 33.80 -7.77 -1.12
CA THR A 44 34.80 -6.78 -0.69
C THR A 44 34.23 -5.38 -0.71
N LEU A 45 33.42 -5.06 -1.72
CA LEU A 45 32.73 -3.78 -1.85
C LEU A 45 31.70 -3.58 -0.72
N ARG A 46 30.99 -4.65 -0.32
CA ARG A 46 30.07 -4.61 0.84
C ARG A 46 30.79 -4.33 2.15
N VAL A 47 31.93 -4.99 2.38
CA VAL A 47 32.75 -4.73 3.58
C VAL A 47 33.23 -3.28 3.60
N ARG A 48 33.60 -2.73 2.43
CA ARG A 48 34.02 -1.33 2.31
C ARG A 48 32.90 -0.34 2.61
N LEU A 49 31.71 -0.56 2.06
CA LEU A 49 30.52 0.24 2.35
C LEU A 49 30.18 0.23 3.85
N GLN A 50 30.26 -0.94 4.49
CA GLN A 50 30.01 -1.07 5.93
C GLN A 50 31.05 -0.31 6.77
N GLN A 51 32.33 -0.28 6.36
CA GLN A 51 33.36 0.52 7.02
C GLN A 51 33.06 2.01 6.93
N LEU A 52 32.66 2.50 5.75
CA LEU A 52 32.30 3.91 5.54
C LEU A 52 31.10 4.31 6.40
N GLN A 53 30.04 3.50 6.43
CA GLN A 53 28.87 3.71 7.30
C GLN A 53 29.26 3.78 8.77
N SER A 54 30.08 2.84 9.25
CA SER A 54 30.52 2.85 10.66
C SER A 54 31.36 4.09 11.02
N GLY A 55 32.08 4.67 10.05
CA GLY A 55 32.80 5.92 10.24
C GLY A 55 31.87 7.11 10.43
N TRP A 56 30.76 7.16 9.69
CA TRP A 56 29.73 8.18 9.84
C TRP A 56 28.97 8.05 11.15
N ASP A 57 28.59 6.83 11.55
CA ASP A 57 27.94 6.57 12.83
C ASP A 57 28.79 7.06 14.01
N LEU A 58 30.12 6.86 13.94
CA LEU A 58 31.06 7.36 14.95
C LEU A 58 31.17 8.90 14.98
N LEU A 59 30.98 9.58 13.84
CA LEU A 59 30.94 11.04 13.79
C LEU A 59 29.62 11.58 14.38
N GLU A 60 28.51 10.87 14.19
CA GLU A 60 27.23 11.21 14.82
C GLU A 60 27.25 10.98 16.33
N GLU A 61 28.01 9.99 16.81
CA GLU A 61 28.18 9.70 18.23
C GLU A 61 29.13 10.68 18.94
N LEU A 62 29.72 11.64 18.21
CA LEU A 62 30.51 12.68 18.85
C LEU A 62 29.62 13.51 19.79
N PRO A 63 30.00 13.66 21.07
CA PRO A 63 29.20 14.42 22.01
C PRO A 63 29.08 15.87 21.53
N ASP A 64 27.85 16.37 21.48
CA ASP A 64 27.58 17.78 21.22
C ASP A 64 28.50 18.62 22.10
N PRO A 65 29.31 19.53 21.53
CA PRO A 65 30.15 20.40 22.32
C PRO A 65 29.23 21.21 23.23
N ALA A 66 29.23 20.88 24.52
CA ALA A 66 28.39 21.56 25.50
C ALA A 66 28.60 23.06 25.36
N PRO A 67 27.53 23.87 25.25
CA PRO A 67 27.63 25.29 24.99
C PRO A 67 28.48 25.94 26.08
N ASN A 68 29.72 26.27 25.73
CA ASN A 68 30.66 26.85 26.68
C ASN A 68 30.24 28.29 26.94
N THR A 69 29.49 28.49 28.02
CA THR A 69 28.98 29.80 28.45
C THR A 69 30.10 30.83 28.62
N LYS A 70 31.34 30.40 28.90
CA LYS A 70 32.50 31.30 28.96
C LYS A 70 32.90 31.85 27.60
N LEU A 71 32.76 31.10 26.51
CA LEU A 71 33.02 31.63 25.16
C LEU A 71 32.00 32.71 24.80
N VAL A 72 30.73 32.51 25.14
CA VAL A 72 29.67 33.53 24.96
C VAL A 72 29.96 34.76 25.82
N GLU A 73 30.36 34.57 27.08
CA GLU A 73 30.76 35.66 27.98
C GLU A 73 31.97 36.43 27.45
N THR A 74 33.00 35.74 26.96
CA THR A 74 34.22 36.37 26.42
C THR A 74 33.93 37.11 25.10
N THR A 75 33.02 36.59 24.27
CA THR A 75 32.62 37.26 23.01
C THR A 75 31.76 38.49 23.28
N LEU A 76 30.91 38.43 24.32
CA LEU A 76 30.10 39.55 24.77
C LEU A 76 30.97 40.61 25.46
N GLU A 77 31.97 40.21 26.25
CA GLU A 77 32.97 41.11 26.81
C GLU A 77 33.80 41.79 25.71
N LEU A 78 34.20 41.07 24.65
CA LEU A 78 34.92 41.64 23.52
C LEU A 78 34.06 42.66 22.76
N ALA A 79 32.78 42.36 22.53
CA ALA A 79 31.83 43.28 21.90
C ALA A 79 31.55 44.51 22.78
N VAL A 80 31.49 44.34 24.10
CA VAL A 80 31.32 45.44 25.07
C VAL A 80 32.59 46.29 25.19
N ALA A 81 33.78 45.69 25.12
CA ALA A 81 35.05 46.40 25.14
C ALA A 81 35.24 47.29 23.89
N ASP A 82 34.75 46.85 22.73
CA ASP A 82 34.78 47.64 21.49
C ASP A 82 33.80 48.83 21.54
N LEU A 83 32.65 48.65 22.21
CA LEU A 83 31.66 49.71 22.46
C LEU A 83 32.13 50.77 23.47
N VAL A 84 32.95 50.39 24.46
CA VAL A 84 33.45 51.31 25.50
C VAL A 84 34.66 52.14 25.02
N SER A 85 35.33 51.71 23.95
CA SER A 85 36.58 52.34 23.45
C SER A 85 36.36 53.63 22.62
N ALA A 86 35.13 54.03 22.32
CA ALA A 86 34.83 55.25 21.58
C ALA A 86 34.47 56.43 22.52
N SER A 87 35.47 57.05 23.15
CA SER A 87 35.30 58.34 23.86
C SER A 87 35.92 59.51 23.06
N PRO A 88 35.12 60.45 22.52
CA PRO A 88 35.62 61.76 22.08
C PRO A 88 35.69 62.78 23.23
N PRO A 89 36.53 63.82 23.13
CA PRO A 89 36.91 64.66 24.25
C PRO A 89 35.86 65.69 24.71
N LYS A 90 36.12 66.21 25.92
CA LYS A 90 35.31 67.06 26.79
C LYS A 90 34.73 68.31 26.10
N SER A 91 33.40 68.45 26.16
CA SER A 91 32.72 69.75 26.07
C SER A 91 31.39 69.74 26.86
N SER A 92 30.89 70.95 27.13
CA SER A 92 30.04 71.42 28.23
C SER A 92 28.73 70.65 28.54
N MET A 93 28.39 70.63 29.84
CA MET A 93 27.52 69.64 30.50
C MET A 93 26.00 69.91 30.46
N GLN A 94 25.53 71.09 30.01
CA GLN A 94 24.11 71.45 30.14
C GLN A 94 23.23 71.22 28.89
N ASP A 95 23.82 71.10 27.69
CA ASP A 95 23.05 70.76 26.46
C ASP A 95 23.10 69.27 26.10
N ARG A 96 23.92 68.48 26.81
CA ARG A 96 24.21 67.07 26.48
C ARG A 96 23.17 66.05 26.93
N PHE A 97 22.14 66.41 27.69
CA PHE A 97 21.14 65.43 28.16
C PHE A 97 19.87 65.34 27.27
N ARG A 98 19.67 66.26 26.32
CA ARG A 98 18.48 66.23 25.44
C ARG A 98 18.69 65.39 24.17
N TYR A 99 19.90 65.37 23.63
CA TYR A 99 20.23 64.62 22.41
C TYR A 99 20.44 63.10 22.60
N PRO A 100 21.13 62.58 23.65
CA PRO A 100 21.28 61.13 23.81
C PRO A 100 19.96 60.47 24.19
N VAL A 101 19.08 61.14 24.94
CA VAL A 101 17.73 60.60 25.23
C VAL A 101 16.91 60.47 23.96
N GLY A 102 16.99 61.45 23.04
CA GLY A 102 16.36 61.36 21.72
C GLY A 102 16.91 60.22 20.86
N ILE A 103 18.23 60.01 20.87
CA ILE A 103 18.88 58.90 20.14
C ILE A 103 18.52 57.55 20.77
N PHE A 104 18.55 57.42 22.09
CA PHE A 104 18.13 56.20 22.79
C PHE A 104 16.65 55.88 22.53
N LEU A 105 15.77 56.88 22.56
CA LEU A 105 14.35 56.69 22.26
C LEU A 105 14.13 56.30 20.79
N ALA A 106 14.85 56.91 19.85
CA ALA A 106 14.80 56.57 18.43
C ALA A 106 15.34 55.15 18.16
N CYS A 107 16.44 54.75 18.83
CA CYS A 107 16.97 53.39 18.77
C CYS A 107 16.00 52.38 19.40
N ALA A 108 15.44 52.66 20.58
CA ALA A 108 14.46 51.80 21.23
C ALA A 108 13.18 51.64 20.40
N LEU A 109 12.70 52.73 19.78
CA LEU A 109 11.55 52.71 18.89
C LEU A 109 11.88 51.94 17.60
N GLY A 110 13.07 52.12 17.03
CA GLY A 110 13.56 51.35 15.88
C GLY A 110 13.64 49.85 16.19
N SER A 111 14.18 49.48 17.37
CA SER A 111 14.21 48.10 17.84
C SER A 111 12.81 47.52 18.07
N LEU A 112 11.88 48.31 18.62
CA LEU A 112 10.49 47.88 18.81
C LEU A 112 9.80 47.64 17.47
N ILE A 113 9.96 48.56 16.51
CA ILE A 113 9.42 48.42 15.14
C ILE A 113 10.05 47.20 14.46
N ALA A 114 11.37 46.99 14.61
CA ALA A 114 12.05 45.82 14.06
C ALA A 114 11.51 44.51 14.66
N VAL A 115 11.33 44.43 15.98
CA VAL A 115 10.78 43.23 16.66
C VAL A 115 9.33 42.95 16.27
N VAL A 116 8.49 44.00 16.16
CA VAL A 116 7.11 43.86 15.71
C VAL A 116 7.05 43.46 14.23
N GLY A 117 7.91 44.06 13.41
CA GLY A 117 8.05 43.73 11.99
C GLY A 117 8.49 42.29 11.77
N THR A 118 9.53 41.82 12.47
CA THR A 118 10.00 40.43 12.34
C THR A 118 8.95 39.43 12.83
N ARG A 119 8.28 39.69 13.95
CA ARG A 119 7.19 38.82 14.44
C ARG A 119 6.01 38.74 13.48
N THR A 120 5.62 39.85 12.87
CA THR A 120 4.49 39.86 11.91
C THR A 120 4.84 39.13 10.61
N VAL A 121 6.06 39.28 10.12
CA VAL A 121 6.55 38.52 8.95
C VAL A 121 6.64 37.02 9.25
N GLN A 122 7.22 36.64 10.39
CA GLN A 122 7.31 35.24 10.82
C GLN A 122 5.94 34.59 10.99
N ARG A 123 4.98 35.30 11.58
CA ARG A 123 3.61 34.81 11.73
C ARG A 123 2.94 34.58 10.37
N ARG A 124 3.10 35.50 9.42
CA ARG A 124 2.55 35.34 8.07
C ARG A 124 3.20 34.18 7.30
N SER A 125 4.52 34.01 7.42
CA SER A 125 5.19 32.86 6.79
C SER A 125 4.74 31.54 7.41
N PHE A 126 4.54 31.50 8.73
CA PHE A 126 4.05 30.31 9.43
C PHE A 126 2.60 29.97 9.04
N GLU A 127 1.71 30.97 9.00
CA GLU A 127 0.32 30.79 8.53
C GLU A 127 0.27 30.31 7.07
N LYS A 128 1.19 30.80 6.22
CA LYS A 128 1.34 30.32 4.84
C LYS A 128 1.78 28.85 4.83
N GLN A 129 2.79 28.47 5.61
CA GLN A 129 3.25 27.08 5.71
C GLN A 129 2.15 26.14 6.20
N LEU A 130 1.37 26.53 7.21
CA LEU A 130 0.23 25.73 7.71
C LEU A 130 -0.89 25.57 6.67
N ARG A 131 -1.08 26.57 5.80
CA ARG A 131 -2.03 26.48 4.70
C ARG A 131 -1.53 25.53 3.62
N GLU A 132 -0.27 25.69 3.23
CA GLU A 132 0.37 24.85 2.22
C GLU A 132 0.50 23.40 2.70
N LEU A 133 0.70 23.15 3.99
CA LEU A 133 0.71 21.81 4.58
C LEU A 133 -0.63 21.08 4.39
N ALA A 134 -1.76 21.77 4.56
CA ALA A 134 -3.07 21.20 4.30
C ALA A 134 -3.31 20.86 2.81
N ILE A 135 -2.70 21.62 1.90
CA ILE A 135 -2.72 21.30 0.48
C ILE A 135 -1.82 20.09 0.23
N ALA A 136 -0.61 20.07 0.80
CA ALA A 136 0.36 19.00 0.68
C ALA A 136 -0.15 17.65 1.20
N GLU A 137 -0.97 17.66 2.26
CA GLU A 137 -1.64 16.47 2.80
C GLU A 137 -2.40 15.68 1.71
N SER A 138 -2.99 16.39 0.74
CA SER A 138 -3.79 15.83 -0.36
C SER A 138 -3.25 16.21 -1.73
N MET A 139 -1.93 16.41 -1.80
CA MET A 139 -1.24 16.79 -3.03
C MET A 139 -1.56 15.85 -4.20
N ASP A 140 -1.48 14.54 -3.98
CA ASP A 140 -1.70 13.52 -5.02
C ASP A 140 -3.14 13.57 -5.54
N ALA A 141 -4.10 13.85 -4.66
CA ALA A 141 -5.49 14.06 -5.01
C ALA A 141 -5.65 15.26 -5.96
N TYR A 142 -5.01 16.39 -5.67
CA TYR A 142 -5.07 17.57 -6.55
C TYR A 142 -4.28 17.40 -7.85
N PHE A 143 -3.22 16.59 -7.83
CA PHE A 143 -2.37 16.38 -9.00
C PHE A 143 -3.02 15.45 -10.02
N TYR A 144 -3.54 14.29 -9.58
CA TYR A 144 -4.12 13.28 -10.48
C TYR A 144 -5.62 13.50 -10.73
N ALA A 145 -6.39 13.92 -9.73
CA ALA A 145 -7.83 14.09 -9.87
C ALA A 145 -8.23 15.51 -10.33
N GLY A 146 -7.52 16.04 -11.33
CA GLY A 146 -7.78 17.37 -11.87
C GLY A 146 -9.15 17.52 -12.54
N ASP A 147 -9.72 16.42 -13.06
CA ASP A 147 -11.07 16.42 -13.63
C ASP A 147 -12.14 16.26 -12.55
N LEU A 148 -12.70 17.40 -12.14
CA LEU A 148 -13.75 17.44 -11.13
C LEU A 148 -15.06 16.79 -11.58
N ASN A 149 -15.32 16.69 -12.89
CA ASN A 149 -16.54 16.03 -13.39
C ASN A 149 -16.42 14.52 -13.24
N LEU A 150 -15.27 13.95 -13.60
CA LEU A 150 -14.95 12.54 -13.36
C LEU A 150 -15.10 12.18 -11.88
N MET A 151 -14.58 13.02 -10.99
CA MET A 151 -14.67 12.78 -9.54
C MET A 151 -16.11 12.83 -9.02
N ARG A 152 -16.97 13.65 -9.62
CA ARG A 152 -18.41 13.66 -9.29
C ARG A 152 -19.13 12.44 -9.85
N SER A 153 -18.81 11.99 -11.05
CA SER A 153 -19.39 10.74 -11.58
C SER A 153 -18.97 9.53 -10.74
N LEU A 154 -17.70 9.48 -10.31
CA LEU A 154 -17.20 8.46 -9.38
C LEU A 154 -17.92 8.51 -8.04
N ALA A 155 -18.05 9.70 -7.46
CA ALA A 155 -18.75 9.87 -6.19
C ALA A 155 -20.24 9.48 -6.26
N ALA A 156 -20.85 9.59 -7.44
CA ALA A 156 -22.23 9.17 -7.69
C ALA A 156 -22.35 7.67 -7.99
N ASP A 157 -21.26 7.01 -8.39
CA ASP A 157 -21.25 5.58 -8.68
C ASP A 157 -21.26 4.75 -7.39
N SER A 158 -22.29 3.92 -7.26
CA SER A 158 -22.44 2.99 -6.15
C SER A 158 -21.35 1.91 -6.14
N GLN A 159 -20.94 1.44 -7.33
CA GLN A 159 -19.93 0.39 -7.47
C GLN A 159 -18.57 0.87 -6.98
N TRP A 160 -18.17 2.08 -7.40
CA TRP A 160 -16.99 2.77 -6.90
C TRP A 160 -16.99 2.89 -5.38
N THR A 161 -18.07 3.46 -4.83
CA THR A 161 -18.17 3.72 -3.38
C THR A 161 -18.05 2.45 -2.56
N GLN A 162 -18.61 1.34 -3.05
CA GLN A 162 -18.52 0.04 -2.39
C GLN A 162 -17.14 -0.58 -2.52
N MET A 163 -16.50 -0.48 -3.70
CA MET A 163 -15.13 -0.92 -3.88
C MET A 163 -14.17 -0.20 -2.92
N VAL A 164 -14.28 1.12 -2.80
CA VAL A 164 -13.46 1.90 -1.86
C VAL A 164 -13.69 1.44 -0.42
N LYS A 165 -14.95 1.24 0.00
CA LYS A 165 -15.26 0.73 1.34
C LYS A 165 -14.68 -0.67 1.58
N ALA A 166 -14.83 -1.58 0.61
CA ALA A 166 -14.29 -2.93 0.69
C ALA A 166 -12.76 -2.92 0.78
N SER A 167 -12.09 -2.07 0.01
CA SER A 167 -10.63 -1.92 0.07
C SER A 167 -10.15 -1.41 1.43
N GLN A 168 -10.86 -0.43 2.02
CA GLN A 168 -10.53 0.13 3.33
C GLN A 168 -10.67 -0.94 4.43
N GLN A 169 -11.77 -1.70 4.43
CA GLN A 169 -12.02 -2.70 5.46
C GLN A 169 -11.05 -3.89 5.40
N LEU A 170 -10.60 -4.27 4.21
CA LEU A 170 -9.69 -5.40 4.04
C LEU A 170 -8.20 -5.07 4.25
N GLY A 171 -7.87 -3.82 4.59
CA GLY A 171 -6.50 -3.32 4.71
C GLY A 171 -5.76 -3.30 3.38
N GLY A 172 -6.47 -3.02 2.27
CA GLY A 172 -5.91 -3.01 0.92
C GLY A 172 -5.75 -1.61 0.37
N VAL A 173 -4.55 -1.31 -0.17
CA VAL A 173 -4.11 -0.22 -1.07
C VAL A 173 -4.52 1.23 -0.74
N ALA A 174 -5.77 1.49 -0.37
CA ALA A 174 -6.26 2.80 0.03
C ALA A 174 -5.71 3.27 1.39
N GLU A 175 -5.19 2.34 2.21
CA GLU A 175 -4.57 2.64 3.50
C GLU A 175 -3.06 2.37 3.44
N GLY A 176 -2.26 3.43 3.22
CA GLY A 176 -0.91 3.43 3.78
C GLY A 176 -1.03 3.30 5.29
N GLU A 177 -0.21 2.42 5.88
CA GLU A 177 -0.20 1.83 7.25
C GLU A 177 -0.44 2.73 8.49
N GLY A 178 -0.98 3.94 8.39
CA GLY A 178 -1.26 4.77 9.57
C GLY A 178 -2.46 5.73 9.49
N ASN A 179 -3.22 5.72 8.39
CA ASN A 179 -4.36 6.62 8.24
C ASN A 179 -5.68 5.86 8.39
N SER A 180 -6.15 5.76 9.63
CA SER A 180 -7.58 5.59 9.87
C SER A 180 -8.30 6.67 9.07
N SER A 181 -9.30 6.28 8.28
CA SER A 181 -10.16 7.17 7.50
C SER A 181 -10.90 8.23 8.35
N ASP A 182 -10.73 8.16 9.68
CA ASP A 182 -11.25 9.05 10.73
C ASP A 182 -10.17 9.95 11.38
N ALA A 183 -8.91 9.87 10.94
CA ALA A 183 -7.87 10.81 11.38
C ALA A 183 -8.26 12.21 10.89
N MET A 184 -8.57 13.09 11.84
CA MET A 184 -8.96 14.47 11.59
C MET A 184 -7.92 15.15 10.69
N LEU A 185 -8.35 15.49 9.47
CA LEU A 185 -7.48 16.01 8.42
C LEU A 185 -7.04 17.42 8.78
N ILE A 186 -5.78 17.77 8.52
CA ILE A 186 -5.27 19.12 8.80
C ILE A 186 -6.08 20.17 8.01
N ALA A 187 -6.49 19.81 6.79
CA ALA A 187 -7.33 20.66 5.95
C ALA A 187 -8.67 21.06 6.59
N ASP A 188 -9.29 20.18 7.39
CA ASP A 188 -10.61 20.41 7.99
C ASP A 188 -10.53 21.29 9.25
N VAL A 189 -9.33 21.52 9.78
CA VAL A 189 -9.09 22.30 11.00
C VAL A 189 -8.83 23.76 10.66
N PRO A 190 -9.42 24.73 11.39
CA PRO A 190 -9.06 26.14 11.31
C PRO A 190 -7.55 26.38 11.49
N ILE A 191 -6.97 27.32 10.73
CA ILE A 191 -5.51 27.55 10.67
C ILE A 191 -4.89 27.79 12.05
N ASP A 192 -5.61 28.48 12.94
CA ASP A 192 -5.21 28.79 14.31
C ASP A 192 -5.10 27.55 15.22
N GLN A 193 -5.79 26.45 14.90
CA GLN A 193 -5.80 25.22 15.70
C GLN A 193 -4.93 24.10 15.11
N ARG A 194 -4.42 24.27 13.88
CA ARG A 194 -3.59 23.26 13.19
C ARG A 194 -2.29 22.96 13.93
N GLU A 195 -1.66 23.98 14.51
CA GLU A 195 -0.41 23.77 15.25
C GLU A 195 -0.62 22.87 16.46
N ASP A 196 -1.66 23.11 17.25
CA ASP A 196 -1.99 22.29 18.41
C ASP A 196 -2.36 20.86 18.03
N LEU A 197 -3.05 20.69 16.90
CA LEU A 197 -3.35 19.38 16.33
C LEU A 197 -2.06 18.62 15.97
N ILE A 198 -1.15 19.26 15.22
CA ILE A 198 0.13 18.67 14.83
C ILE A 198 0.96 18.30 16.07
N ARG A 199 1.00 19.16 17.09
CA ARG A 199 1.72 18.87 18.35
C ARG A 199 1.16 17.66 19.11
N LYS A 200 -0.14 17.40 19.01
CA LYS A 200 -0.82 16.27 19.66
C LYS A 200 -0.77 14.98 18.83
N MET A 201 -0.42 15.06 17.54
CA MET A 201 -0.34 13.89 16.67
C MET A 201 0.77 12.92 17.12
N PRO A 202 0.54 11.60 17.00
CA PRO A 202 1.59 10.59 17.13
C PRO A 202 2.79 10.89 16.21
N MET A 203 3.98 10.45 16.62
CA MET A 203 5.21 10.68 15.85
C MET A 203 5.09 10.11 14.43
N GLU A 204 4.52 8.91 14.27
CA GLU A 204 4.34 8.26 12.97
C GLU A 204 3.54 9.12 11.98
N GLN A 205 2.41 9.67 12.43
CA GLN A 205 1.59 10.57 11.60
C GLN A 205 2.36 11.84 11.23
N ARG A 206 3.09 12.45 12.18
CA ARG A 206 3.91 13.63 11.91
C ARG A 206 4.98 13.36 10.85
N THR A 207 5.65 12.20 10.92
CA THR A 207 6.64 11.78 9.92
C THR A 207 6.01 11.64 8.53
N GLN A 208 4.81 11.04 8.45
CA GLN A 208 4.08 10.93 7.17
C GLN A 208 3.72 12.31 6.60
N TYR A 209 3.20 13.24 7.42
CA TYR A 209 2.92 14.61 7.00
C TYR A 209 4.18 15.35 6.55
N TYR A 210 5.29 15.17 7.27
CA TYR A 210 6.58 15.76 6.90
C TYR A 210 7.07 15.25 5.54
N SER A 211 6.99 13.94 5.29
CA SER A 211 7.35 13.35 4.00
C SER A 211 6.50 13.92 2.84
N ARG A 212 5.19 14.05 3.04
CA ARG A 212 4.28 14.66 2.05
C ARG A 212 4.60 16.15 1.82
N TRP A 213 4.90 16.87 2.90
CA TRP A 213 5.29 18.28 2.83
C TRP A 213 6.60 18.47 2.07
N GLU A 214 7.59 17.63 2.32
CA GLU A 214 8.87 17.67 1.63
C GLU A 214 8.71 17.37 0.13
N ARG A 215 7.94 16.33 -0.22
CA ARG A 215 7.56 16.03 -1.60
C ARG A 215 6.91 17.23 -2.28
N TYR A 216 5.96 17.88 -1.62
CA TYR A 216 5.31 19.08 -2.13
C TYR A 216 6.31 20.23 -2.39
N ASN A 217 7.28 20.43 -1.49
CA ASN A 217 8.29 21.48 -1.65
C ASN A 217 9.33 21.18 -2.74
N ARG A 218 9.58 19.91 -3.05
CA ARG A 218 10.46 19.49 -4.15
C ARG A 218 9.82 19.71 -5.54
N LEU A 219 8.51 19.93 -5.62
CA LEU A 219 7.83 20.24 -6.88
C LEU A 219 8.25 21.62 -7.42
N ASP A 220 8.33 21.71 -8.75
CA ASP A 220 8.56 22.97 -9.43
C ASP A 220 7.41 23.98 -9.18
N GLU A 221 7.69 25.25 -9.38
CA GLU A 221 6.74 26.33 -9.11
C GLU A 221 5.44 26.22 -9.94
N LYS A 222 5.54 25.72 -11.18
CA LYS A 222 4.38 25.57 -12.07
C LYS A 222 3.47 24.44 -11.58
N SER A 223 4.04 23.31 -11.18
CA SER A 223 3.27 22.19 -10.61
C SER A 223 2.58 22.57 -9.30
N ARG A 224 3.29 23.30 -8.41
CA ARG A 224 2.68 23.82 -7.16
C ARG A 224 1.56 24.81 -7.44
N ALA A 225 1.74 25.73 -8.38
CA ALA A 225 0.71 26.68 -8.76
C ALA A 225 -0.55 25.96 -9.30
N LYS A 226 -0.38 24.92 -10.13
CA LYS A 226 -1.50 24.11 -10.63
C LYS A 226 -2.24 23.40 -9.49
N ILE A 227 -1.52 22.78 -8.56
CA ILE A 227 -2.11 22.10 -7.39
C ILE A 227 -2.89 23.10 -6.52
N GLN A 228 -2.33 24.29 -6.29
CA GLN A 228 -2.99 25.36 -5.54
C GLN A 228 -4.26 25.86 -6.25
N GLU A 229 -4.22 26.03 -7.57
CA GLU A 229 -5.38 26.42 -8.37
C GLU A 229 -6.52 25.39 -8.24
N VAL A 230 -6.21 24.10 -8.40
CA VAL A 230 -7.21 23.03 -8.24
C VAL A 230 -7.75 23.01 -6.80
N ALA A 231 -6.88 23.13 -5.79
CA ALA A 231 -7.30 23.19 -4.39
C ALA A 231 -8.23 24.38 -4.11
N ASP A 232 -7.95 25.55 -4.65
CA ASP A 232 -8.78 26.75 -4.54
C ASP A 232 -10.14 26.58 -5.26
N VAL A 233 -10.16 25.92 -6.41
CA VAL A 233 -11.40 25.60 -7.13
C VAL A 233 -12.27 24.63 -6.33
N VAL A 234 -11.66 23.57 -5.77
CA VAL A 234 -12.33 22.57 -4.93
C VAL A 234 -12.88 23.22 -3.65
N ALA A 235 -12.10 24.06 -2.97
CA ALA A 235 -12.52 24.72 -1.73
C ALA A 235 -13.75 25.64 -1.90
N LYS A 236 -13.96 26.18 -3.11
CA LYS A 236 -15.13 27.02 -3.43
C LYS A 236 -16.40 26.21 -3.72
N GLN A 237 -16.31 24.89 -3.89
CA GLN A 237 -17.47 24.05 -4.19
C GLN A 237 -18.31 23.77 -2.93
N THR A 238 -19.62 23.64 -3.10
CA THR A 238 -20.54 23.30 -2.00
C THR A 238 -20.35 21.86 -1.49
N ASP A 239 -19.85 20.96 -2.35
CA ASP A 239 -19.61 19.54 -2.10
C ASP A 239 -18.13 19.22 -1.84
N HIS A 240 -17.28 20.23 -1.55
CA HIS A 240 -15.83 20.09 -1.42
C HIS A 240 -15.40 18.91 -0.52
N GLY A 241 -16.07 18.69 0.62
CA GLY A 241 -15.73 17.62 1.55
C GLY A 241 -15.97 16.20 0.99
N LYS A 242 -16.99 16.02 0.15
CA LYS A 242 -17.21 14.74 -0.55
C LYS A 242 -16.21 14.60 -1.71
N LEU A 243 -16.01 15.69 -2.45
CA LEU A 243 -15.13 15.71 -3.61
C LEU A 243 -13.69 15.37 -3.24
N ILE A 244 -13.15 16.00 -2.19
CA ILE A 244 -11.77 15.74 -1.74
C ILE A 244 -11.59 14.29 -1.24
N LYS A 245 -12.61 13.70 -0.59
CA LYS A 245 -12.58 12.30 -0.18
C LYS A 245 -12.52 11.38 -1.41
N THR A 246 -13.32 11.65 -2.43
CA THR A 246 -13.29 10.88 -3.68
C THR A 246 -11.97 11.05 -4.43
N MET A 247 -11.44 12.27 -4.52
CA MET A 247 -10.16 12.55 -5.18
C MET A 247 -9.00 11.80 -4.51
N ARG A 248 -8.98 11.72 -3.17
CA ARG A 248 -7.98 10.96 -2.42
C ARG A 248 -8.12 9.46 -2.64
N ALA A 249 -9.35 8.94 -2.56
CA ALA A 249 -9.62 7.53 -2.82
C ALA A 249 -9.19 7.15 -4.25
N TYR A 250 -9.47 8.01 -5.23
CA TYR A 250 -9.04 7.83 -6.61
C TYR A 250 -7.53 7.87 -6.76
N ALA A 251 -6.83 8.85 -6.15
CA ALA A 251 -5.37 8.92 -6.22
C ALA A 251 -4.70 7.65 -5.67
N ASN A 252 -5.15 7.16 -4.51
CA ASN A 252 -4.60 5.91 -3.94
C ASN A 252 -4.96 4.69 -4.80
N TRP A 253 -6.19 4.63 -5.32
CA TRP A 253 -6.61 3.53 -6.20
C TRP A 253 -5.83 3.52 -7.51
N ARG A 254 -5.62 4.69 -8.12
CA ARG A 254 -4.84 4.88 -9.36
C ARG A 254 -3.44 4.30 -9.25
N GLU A 255 -2.79 4.43 -8.09
CA GLU A 255 -1.46 3.84 -7.85
C GLU A 255 -1.46 2.31 -7.89
N SER A 256 -2.62 1.66 -7.68
CA SER A 256 -2.77 0.21 -7.78
C SER A 256 -3.10 -0.31 -9.17
N LEU A 257 -3.50 0.57 -10.08
CA LEU A 257 -3.94 0.19 -11.41
C LEU A 257 -2.76 0.00 -12.37
N PRO A 258 -2.89 -0.92 -13.35
CA PRO A 258 -1.97 -0.99 -14.47
C PRO A 258 -1.94 0.33 -15.25
N ALA A 259 -0.78 0.70 -15.80
CA ALA A 259 -0.62 1.94 -16.56
C ALA A 259 -1.61 2.04 -17.76
N GLU A 260 -1.88 0.91 -18.42
CA GLU A 260 -2.84 0.84 -19.54
C GLU A 260 -4.26 1.24 -19.11
N SER A 261 -4.74 0.74 -17.96
CA SER A 261 -6.05 1.10 -17.42
C SER A 261 -6.12 2.58 -17.05
N VAL A 262 -5.05 3.13 -16.46
CA VAL A 262 -4.96 4.56 -16.11
C VAL A 262 -5.01 5.43 -17.37
N ASP A 263 -4.23 5.08 -18.40
CA ASP A 263 -4.21 5.82 -19.67
C ASP A 263 -5.57 5.76 -20.38
N LEU A 264 -6.28 4.64 -20.31
CA LEU A 264 -7.63 4.52 -20.86
C LEU A 264 -8.65 5.39 -20.09
N ILE A 265 -8.55 5.46 -18.75
CA ILE A 265 -9.44 6.28 -17.92
C ILE A 265 -9.16 7.77 -18.09
N GLU A 266 -7.89 8.19 -18.08
CA GLU A 266 -7.51 9.61 -18.12
C GLU A 266 -7.42 10.15 -19.56
N GLY A 267 -7.18 9.28 -20.55
CA GLY A 267 -7.07 9.63 -21.96
C GLY A 267 -8.37 9.55 -22.77
N SER A 268 -9.41 8.90 -22.24
CA SER A 268 -10.72 8.78 -22.90
C SER A 268 -11.75 9.74 -22.30
N GLU A 269 -12.76 10.12 -23.11
CA GLU A 269 -13.90 10.92 -22.65
C GLU A 269 -15.23 10.20 -22.91
N GLY A 270 -16.25 10.51 -22.11
CA GLY A 270 -17.62 10.04 -22.34
C GLY A 270 -17.84 8.56 -22.01
N GLU A 271 -18.41 7.79 -22.93
CA GLU A 271 -18.79 6.39 -22.68
C GLU A 271 -17.58 5.45 -22.58
N ALA A 272 -16.53 5.68 -23.38
CA ALA A 272 -15.31 4.87 -23.31
C ALA A 272 -14.61 5.01 -21.95
N GLN A 273 -14.60 6.21 -21.36
CA GLN A 273 -14.08 6.43 -20.01
C GLN A 273 -14.89 5.67 -18.95
N LYS A 274 -16.22 5.66 -19.08
CA LYS A 274 -17.09 4.92 -18.16
C LYS A 274 -16.90 3.42 -18.27
N GLU A 275 -16.71 2.90 -19.47
CA GLU A 275 -16.46 1.47 -19.70
C GLU A 275 -15.11 1.06 -19.09
N ALA A 276 -14.04 1.81 -19.39
CA ALA A 276 -12.72 1.58 -18.81
C ALA A 276 -12.74 1.66 -17.27
N LEU A 277 -13.50 2.61 -16.72
CA LEU A 277 -13.68 2.75 -15.29
C LEU A 277 -14.43 1.55 -14.69
N ALA A 278 -15.52 1.13 -15.31
CA ALA A 278 -16.31 -0.03 -14.86
C ALA A 278 -15.47 -1.32 -14.91
N GLU A 279 -14.65 -1.48 -15.95
CA GLU A 279 -13.70 -2.60 -16.08
C GLU A 279 -12.66 -2.58 -14.95
N ALA A 280 -11.97 -1.45 -14.74
CA ALA A 280 -10.96 -1.32 -13.69
C ALA A 280 -11.54 -1.53 -12.27
N ILE A 281 -12.76 -1.04 -12.01
CA ILE A 281 -13.48 -1.30 -10.75
C ILE A 281 -13.77 -2.80 -10.63
N GLY A 282 -14.24 -3.44 -11.71
CA GLY A 282 -14.49 -4.88 -11.75
C GLY A 282 -13.26 -5.71 -11.45
N GLU A 283 -12.12 -5.38 -12.05
CA GLU A 283 -10.83 -6.05 -11.81
C GLU A 283 -10.36 -5.86 -10.37
N THR A 284 -10.44 -4.64 -9.85
CA THR A 284 -10.06 -4.35 -8.45
C THR A 284 -10.95 -5.12 -7.49
N MET A 285 -12.25 -5.18 -7.76
CA MET A 285 -13.19 -5.97 -6.96
C MET A 285 -12.92 -7.47 -7.04
N ALA A 286 -12.55 -7.99 -8.20
CA ALA A 286 -12.13 -9.39 -8.35
C ALA A 286 -10.86 -9.68 -7.52
N ALA A 287 -9.88 -8.77 -7.54
CA ALA A 287 -8.66 -8.88 -6.72
C ALA A 287 -8.96 -8.82 -5.21
N ILE A 288 -9.87 -7.94 -4.80
CA ILE A 288 -10.39 -7.85 -3.43
C ILE A 288 -11.04 -9.17 -3.01
N SER A 289 -11.91 -9.72 -3.86
CA SER A 289 -12.57 -11.00 -3.66
C SER A 289 -11.56 -12.14 -3.49
N GLU A 290 -10.55 -12.23 -4.35
CA GLU A 290 -9.48 -13.22 -4.24
C GLU A 290 -8.67 -13.07 -2.95
N ARG A 291 -8.37 -11.84 -2.53
CA ARG A 291 -7.67 -11.60 -1.26
C ARG A 291 -8.52 -12.01 -0.07
N SER A 292 -9.83 -11.75 -0.12
CA SER A 292 -10.76 -12.14 0.94
C SER A 292 -10.88 -13.66 1.06
N SER A 293 -10.90 -14.39 -0.06
CA SER A 293 -11.00 -15.85 -0.05
C SER A 293 -9.79 -16.50 0.62
N ARG A 294 -8.61 -15.85 0.53
CA ARG A 294 -7.41 -16.31 1.23
C ARG A 294 -7.53 -16.22 2.75
N LYS A 295 -8.34 -15.29 3.28
CA LYS A 295 -8.58 -15.11 4.72
C LYS A 295 -9.61 -16.09 5.30
N LEU A 296 -10.24 -16.93 4.48
CA LEU A 296 -11.23 -17.91 4.94
C LEU A 296 -10.61 -18.95 5.87
N SER A 297 -11.34 -19.24 6.96
CA SER A 297 -11.05 -20.32 7.90
C SER A 297 -11.28 -21.69 7.27
N ASP A 298 -10.65 -22.73 7.80
CA ASP A 298 -10.87 -24.10 7.31
C ASP A 298 -12.32 -24.56 7.51
N ASP A 299 -12.98 -24.09 8.57
CA ASP A 299 -14.40 -24.36 8.86
C ASP A 299 -15.33 -23.71 7.83
N ALA A 300 -15.02 -22.47 7.41
CA ALA A 300 -15.74 -21.79 6.32
C ALA A 300 -15.60 -22.58 5.02
N ILE A 301 -14.36 -23.01 4.70
CA ILE A 301 -14.07 -23.80 3.50
C ILE A 301 -14.81 -25.14 3.52
N GLU A 302 -14.86 -25.85 4.65
CA GLU A 302 -15.65 -27.09 4.79
C GLU A 302 -17.15 -26.83 4.62
N SER A 303 -17.68 -25.77 5.23
CA SER A 303 -19.11 -25.42 5.17
C SER A 303 -19.55 -25.08 3.74
N ILE A 304 -18.76 -24.24 3.05
CA ILE A 304 -19.00 -23.88 1.64
C ILE A 304 -18.90 -25.14 0.78
N TYR A 305 -17.86 -25.95 0.95
CA TYR A 305 -17.68 -27.17 0.16
C TYR A 305 -18.81 -28.18 0.37
N PHE A 306 -19.30 -28.32 1.60
CA PHE A 306 -20.46 -29.16 1.91
C PHE A 306 -21.72 -28.73 1.15
N VAL A 307 -22.02 -27.43 1.12
CA VAL A 307 -23.16 -26.90 0.36
C VAL A 307 -22.98 -27.11 -1.15
N LEU A 308 -21.77 -26.90 -1.68
CA LEU A 308 -21.49 -27.15 -3.10
C LEU A 308 -21.73 -28.61 -3.50
N ARG A 309 -21.42 -29.57 -2.62
CA ARG A 309 -21.74 -30.99 -2.84
C ARG A 309 -23.25 -31.25 -2.90
N GLN A 310 -24.02 -30.58 -2.04
CA GLN A 310 -25.48 -30.69 -2.05
C GLN A 310 -26.07 -30.10 -3.34
N ILE A 311 -25.61 -28.92 -3.75
CA ILE A 311 -26.02 -28.28 -5.00
C ILE A 311 -25.68 -29.18 -6.19
N LEU A 312 -24.48 -29.75 -6.22
CA LEU A 312 -24.08 -30.70 -7.26
C LEU A 312 -25.02 -31.91 -7.31
N ALA A 313 -25.32 -32.51 -6.15
CA ALA A 313 -26.22 -33.66 -6.06
C ALA A 313 -27.63 -33.33 -6.57
N GLN A 314 -28.15 -32.15 -6.27
CA GLN A 314 -29.44 -31.68 -6.78
C GLN A 314 -29.40 -31.47 -8.30
N ARG A 315 -28.39 -30.75 -8.80
CA ARG A 315 -28.24 -30.53 -10.25
C ARG A 315 -28.11 -31.84 -11.02
N LEU A 316 -27.36 -32.81 -10.50
CA LEU A 316 -27.24 -34.14 -11.12
C LEU A 316 -28.58 -34.90 -11.22
N GLN A 317 -29.54 -34.64 -10.33
CA GLN A 317 -30.88 -35.21 -10.40
C GLN A 317 -31.78 -34.50 -11.42
N GLU A 318 -31.55 -33.21 -11.64
CA GLU A 318 -32.27 -32.39 -12.62
C GLU A 318 -31.79 -32.62 -14.07
N LEU A 319 -30.60 -33.19 -14.26
CA LEU A 319 -30.05 -33.43 -15.58
C LEU A 319 -30.81 -34.52 -16.36
N PRO A 320 -30.95 -34.38 -17.69
CA PRO A 320 -31.40 -35.44 -18.58
C PRO A 320 -30.58 -36.73 -18.43
N GLU A 321 -31.23 -37.89 -18.58
CA GLU A 321 -30.64 -39.23 -18.38
C GLU A 321 -29.36 -39.45 -19.21
N ASP A 322 -29.32 -38.95 -20.44
CA ASP A 322 -28.18 -39.05 -21.36
C ASP A 322 -26.94 -38.28 -20.87
N GLN A 323 -27.16 -37.09 -20.29
CA GLN A 323 -26.10 -36.28 -19.70
C GLN A 323 -25.64 -36.87 -18.38
N ARG A 324 -26.57 -37.38 -17.57
CA ARG A 324 -26.27 -38.06 -16.30
C ARG A 324 -25.41 -39.31 -16.52
N GLU A 325 -25.75 -40.14 -17.49
CA GLU A 325 -24.91 -41.30 -17.87
C GLU A 325 -23.50 -40.88 -18.27
N SER A 326 -23.37 -39.79 -19.03
CA SER A 326 -22.06 -39.28 -19.48
C SER A 326 -21.20 -38.82 -18.31
N LEU A 327 -21.80 -38.14 -17.33
CA LEU A 327 -21.12 -37.73 -16.10
C LEU A 327 -20.75 -38.92 -15.21
N LEU A 328 -21.64 -39.92 -15.07
CA LEU A 328 -21.34 -41.15 -14.33
C LEU A 328 -20.21 -41.96 -14.99
N LYS A 329 -20.15 -41.98 -16.33
CA LYS A 329 -19.03 -42.59 -17.07
C LYS A 329 -17.71 -41.86 -16.81
N MET A 330 -17.71 -40.53 -16.66
CA MET A 330 -16.53 -39.80 -16.22
C MET A 330 -16.15 -40.13 -14.77
N GLN A 331 -17.14 -40.35 -13.90
CA GLN A 331 -16.93 -40.75 -12.52
C GLN A 331 -16.17 -42.09 -12.42
N GLY A 332 -16.57 -43.07 -13.22
CA GLY A 332 -15.97 -44.41 -13.25
C GLY A 332 -14.52 -44.47 -13.76
N ARG A 333 -14.02 -43.39 -14.39
CA ARG A 333 -12.63 -43.31 -14.88
C ARG A 333 -11.65 -42.74 -13.85
N SER A 334 -12.12 -42.24 -12.71
CA SER A 334 -11.26 -41.59 -11.71
C SER A 334 -10.89 -42.57 -10.59
N PRO A 335 -9.61 -42.67 -10.19
CA PRO A 335 -9.21 -43.50 -9.07
C PRO A 335 -9.71 -42.87 -7.76
N GLY A 336 -10.81 -43.38 -7.21
CA GLY A 336 -11.37 -42.97 -5.93
C GLY A 336 -12.60 -42.06 -6.02
N ARG A 337 -13.55 -42.28 -5.09
CA ARG A 337 -14.83 -41.57 -5.03
C ARG A 337 -14.64 -40.06 -4.82
N SER A 338 -13.70 -39.66 -3.95
CA SER A 338 -13.42 -38.25 -3.63
C SER A 338 -12.90 -37.48 -4.84
N ASP A 339 -11.99 -38.07 -5.62
CA ASP A 339 -11.40 -37.43 -6.80
C ASP A 339 -12.45 -37.18 -7.90
N SER A 340 -13.38 -38.12 -8.04
CA SER A 340 -14.46 -38.03 -9.02
C SER A 340 -15.45 -36.91 -8.69
N GLU A 341 -15.80 -36.76 -7.42
CA GLU A 341 -16.72 -35.73 -6.94
C GLU A 341 -16.09 -34.34 -7.04
N TRP A 342 -14.84 -34.21 -6.60
CA TRP A 342 -14.08 -32.97 -6.73
C TRP A 342 -13.98 -32.52 -8.19
N ARG A 343 -13.70 -33.45 -9.12
CA ARG A 343 -13.66 -33.12 -10.56
C ARG A 343 -14.98 -32.58 -11.09
N MET A 344 -16.11 -33.13 -10.63
CA MET A 344 -17.43 -32.63 -11.01
C MET A 344 -17.69 -31.23 -10.43
N LEU A 345 -17.32 -31.00 -9.16
CA LEU A 345 -17.41 -29.68 -8.54
C LEU A 345 -16.53 -28.66 -9.26
N PHE A 346 -15.28 -29.00 -9.54
CA PHE A 346 -14.36 -28.14 -10.27
C PHE A 346 -14.82 -27.88 -11.70
N TRP A 347 -15.36 -28.89 -12.38
CA TRP A 347 -15.94 -28.70 -13.70
C TRP A 347 -17.16 -27.77 -13.65
N MET A 348 -18.05 -27.91 -12.67
CA MET A 348 -19.29 -27.15 -12.59
C MET A 348 -19.10 -25.73 -12.04
N PHE A 349 -18.22 -25.55 -11.05
CA PHE A 349 -18.10 -24.32 -10.27
C PHE A 349 -16.67 -23.77 -10.18
N GLY A 350 -15.66 -24.48 -10.67
CA GLY A 350 -14.27 -24.02 -10.63
C GLY A 350 -13.99 -22.91 -11.65
N ALA A 351 -13.05 -22.02 -11.28
CA ALA A 351 -12.67 -20.84 -12.04
C ALA A 351 -12.50 -21.13 -13.54
N GLN A 352 -13.14 -20.29 -14.36
CA GLN A 352 -12.84 -20.21 -15.79
C GLN A 352 -11.52 -19.46 -15.94
N ASP A 353 -10.40 -20.17 -15.86
CA ASP A 353 -9.15 -19.60 -16.37
C ASP A 353 -9.21 -19.70 -17.91
N PRO A 354 -9.43 -18.60 -18.64
CA PRO A 354 -9.51 -18.63 -20.10
C PRO A 354 -8.20 -19.12 -20.74
N ARG A 355 -7.09 -19.13 -19.97
CA ARG A 355 -5.77 -19.58 -20.43
C ARG A 355 -5.56 -21.09 -20.21
N ARG A 356 -6.34 -21.75 -19.34
CA ARG A 356 -6.26 -23.21 -19.18
C ARG A 356 -7.16 -23.89 -20.21
N ARG A 357 -6.54 -24.36 -21.31
CA ARG A 357 -7.19 -25.26 -22.26
C ARG A 357 -7.72 -26.49 -21.51
N MET A 358 -9.04 -26.65 -21.49
CA MET A 358 -9.65 -27.88 -21.02
C MET A 358 -9.20 -29.06 -21.88
N PRO A 359 -9.14 -30.28 -21.31
CA PRO A 359 -8.92 -31.48 -22.12
C PRO A 359 -10.05 -31.61 -23.17
N PRO A 360 -9.71 -31.98 -24.42
CA PRO A 360 -10.64 -31.97 -25.57
C PRO A 360 -11.87 -32.85 -25.38
N SER A 361 -11.84 -33.82 -24.47
CA SER A 361 -12.99 -34.68 -24.16
C SER A 361 -14.14 -33.95 -23.44
N ALA A 362 -13.91 -32.75 -22.92
CA ALA A 362 -14.93 -31.97 -22.21
C ALA A 362 -15.65 -30.93 -23.10
N GLU A 363 -15.20 -30.73 -24.35
CA GLU A 363 -15.77 -29.71 -25.26
C GLU A 363 -17.21 -30.04 -25.70
N THR A 364 -17.62 -31.31 -25.68
CA THR A 364 -18.95 -31.74 -26.12
C THR A 364 -20.04 -31.48 -25.08
N ILE A 365 -19.68 -31.26 -23.81
CA ILE A 365 -20.66 -31.03 -22.74
C ILE A 365 -20.71 -29.53 -22.48
N GLN A 366 -21.82 -28.88 -22.86
CA GLN A 366 -22.06 -27.48 -22.50
C GLN A 366 -21.91 -27.34 -20.98
N ARG A 367 -20.98 -26.49 -20.57
CA ARG A 367 -20.69 -26.26 -19.16
C ARG A 367 -21.95 -25.62 -18.53
N PRO A 368 -22.44 -26.13 -17.38
CA PRO A 368 -23.60 -25.56 -16.71
C PRO A 368 -23.33 -24.10 -16.35
N ASP A 369 -24.39 -23.32 -16.23
CA ASP A 369 -24.31 -21.98 -15.67
C ASP A 369 -23.61 -22.02 -14.31
N SER A 370 -22.87 -20.93 -14.01
CA SER A 370 -22.27 -20.68 -12.69
C SER A 370 -23.31 -20.77 -11.55
N LEU A 371 -22.86 -20.58 -10.30
CA LEU A 371 -23.77 -20.58 -9.14
C LEU A 371 -24.98 -19.66 -9.36
N ARG A 372 -26.18 -20.24 -9.28
CA ARG A 372 -27.46 -19.55 -9.42
C ARG A 372 -27.72 -18.66 -8.19
N PRO A 373 -28.55 -17.61 -8.29
CA PRO A 373 -28.80 -16.71 -7.17
C PRO A 373 -29.33 -17.41 -5.89
N ASP A 374 -30.17 -18.42 -6.03
CA ASP A 374 -30.70 -19.24 -4.93
C ASP A 374 -29.62 -20.11 -4.27
N GLU A 375 -28.70 -20.66 -5.07
CA GLU A 375 -27.56 -21.44 -4.60
C GLU A 375 -26.58 -20.58 -3.79
N ILE A 376 -26.39 -19.31 -4.20
CA ILE A 376 -25.56 -18.35 -3.46
C ILE A 376 -26.16 -18.05 -2.09
N VAL A 377 -27.49 -17.95 -2.00
CA VAL A 377 -28.18 -17.77 -0.70
C VAL A 377 -27.95 -18.96 0.22
N LEU A 378 -27.93 -20.19 -0.31
CA LEU A 378 -27.61 -21.39 0.49
C LEU A 378 -26.18 -21.33 1.05
N ILE A 379 -25.21 -20.89 0.25
CA ILE A 379 -23.83 -20.71 0.72
C ILE A 379 -23.80 -19.66 1.84
N ARG A 380 -24.46 -18.51 1.66
CA ARG A 380 -24.53 -17.47 2.70
C ARG A 380 -25.13 -18.00 4.01
N LEU A 381 -26.18 -18.82 3.93
CA LEU A 381 -26.91 -19.31 5.10
C LEU A 381 -26.08 -20.24 5.99
N ILE A 382 -25.11 -20.96 5.42
CA ILE A 382 -24.27 -21.90 6.17
C ILE A 382 -23.04 -21.25 6.82
N LEU A 383 -22.70 -20.02 6.43
CA LEU A 383 -21.52 -19.33 6.94
C LEU A 383 -21.66 -19.00 8.42
N ALA A 384 -20.55 -19.14 9.16
CA ALA A 384 -20.50 -18.71 10.55
C ALA A 384 -20.63 -17.17 10.63
N PRO A 385 -21.06 -16.62 11.79
CA PRO A 385 -21.17 -15.17 11.98
C PRO A 385 -19.86 -14.42 11.68
N GLU A 386 -18.71 -15.03 11.98
CA GLU A 386 -17.38 -14.49 11.74
C GLU A 386 -17.10 -14.33 10.24
N ASP A 387 -17.42 -15.36 9.43
CA ASP A 387 -17.25 -15.31 7.98
C ASP A 387 -18.24 -14.35 7.31
N LEU A 388 -19.44 -14.18 7.89
CA LEU A 388 -20.40 -13.18 7.44
C LEU A 388 -19.89 -11.74 7.64
N VAL A 389 -19.09 -11.49 8.68
CA VAL A 389 -18.41 -10.18 8.85
C VAL A 389 -17.40 -9.97 7.73
N ILE A 390 -16.55 -10.96 7.46
CA ILE A 390 -15.57 -10.88 6.36
C ILE A 390 -16.28 -10.69 5.02
N LEU A 391 -17.39 -11.38 4.79
CA LEU A 391 -18.20 -11.25 3.57
C LEU A 391 -18.78 -9.84 3.45
N HIS A 392 -19.33 -9.32 4.55
CA HIS A 392 -19.90 -7.97 4.58
C HIS A 392 -18.84 -6.90 4.31
N GLU A 393 -17.65 -7.06 4.89
CA GLU A 393 -16.50 -6.18 4.67
C GLU A 393 -16.02 -6.25 3.20
N SER A 394 -15.86 -7.46 2.68
CA SER A 394 -15.36 -7.69 1.32
C SER A 394 -16.33 -7.26 0.22
N SER A 395 -17.63 -7.20 0.53
CA SER A 395 -18.69 -6.74 -0.37
C SER A 395 -18.99 -5.25 -0.23
N GLY A 396 -18.21 -4.50 0.56
CA GLY A 396 -18.36 -3.05 0.71
C GLY A 396 -19.60 -2.63 1.50
N GLY A 397 -20.03 -3.47 2.45
CA GLY A 397 -21.20 -3.23 3.29
C GLY A 397 -22.44 -4.06 2.92
N GLY A 398 -22.26 -5.26 2.33
CA GLY A 398 -23.35 -6.21 2.08
C GLY A 398 -24.28 -5.83 0.93
N ASP A 399 -23.77 -5.21 -0.13
CA ASP A 399 -24.58 -4.96 -1.31
C ASP A 399 -24.85 -6.27 -2.09
N GLY A 400 -26.09 -6.42 -2.53
CA GLY A 400 -26.59 -7.63 -3.19
C GLY A 400 -25.97 -7.91 -4.55
N ARG A 401 -25.22 -6.98 -5.15
CA ARG A 401 -24.54 -7.19 -6.43
C ARG A 401 -23.15 -7.80 -6.30
N PHE A 402 -22.38 -7.41 -5.27
CA PHE A 402 -21.00 -7.88 -5.11
C PHE A 402 -20.87 -9.10 -4.22
N GLU A 403 -21.77 -9.23 -3.24
CA GLU A 403 -21.79 -10.41 -2.39
C GLU A 403 -21.86 -11.74 -3.19
N PRO A 404 -22.69 -11.86 -4.26
CA PRO A 404 -22.66 -13.02 -5.15
C PRO A 404 -21.31 -13.29 -5.80
N MET A 405 -20.58 -12.25 -6.20
CA MET A 405 -19.26 -12.38 -6.80
C MET A 405 -18.25 -12.87 -5.78
N VAL A 406 -18.26 -12.31 -4.56
CA VAL A 406 -17.39 -12.74 -3.46
C VAL A 406 -17.65 -14.19 -3.10
N LEU A 407 -18.92 -14.59 -2.94
CA LEU A 407 -19.30 -15.96 -2.63
C LEU A 407 -18.94 -16.95 -3.74
N ARG A 408 -18.99 -16.55 -5.01
CA ARG A 408 -18.49 -17.36 -6.13
C ARG A 408 -16.99 -17.59 -6.04
N THR A 409 -16.20 -16.55 -5.80
CA THR A 409 -14.76 -16.69 -5.59
C THR A 409 -14.44 -17.54 -4.36
N TRP A 410 -15.22 -17.42 -3.28
CA TRP A 410 -15.07 -18.26 -2.10
C TRP A 410 -15.41 -19.73 -2.37
N ALA A 411 -16.43 -19.99 -3.17
CA ALA A 411 -16.77 -21.34 -3.63
C ALA A 411 -15.65 -21.95 -4.49
N GLU A 412 -15.09 -21.17 -5.42
CA GLU A 412 -13.94 -21.58 -6.22
C GLU A 412 -12.73 -21.89 -5.33
N GLU A 413 -12.46 -21.03 -4.35
CA GLU A 413 -11.37 -21.23 -3.39
C GLU A 413 -11.59 -22.46 -2.50
N ALA A 414 -12.82 -22.70 -2.05
CA ALA A 414 -13.17 -23.90 -1.29
C ALA A 414 -12.92 -25.17 -2.11
N ILE A 415 -13.33 -25.18 -3.38
CA ILE A 415 -13.03 -26.30 -4.29
C ILE A 415 -11.52 -26.43 -4.48
N ARG A 416 -10.80 -25.32 -4.69
CA ARG A 416 -9.34 -25.33 -4.86
C ARG A 416 -8.65 -25.95 -3.65
N ARG A 417 -8.97 -25.49 -2.43
CA ARG A 417 -8.40 -25.99 -1.17
C ARG A 417 -8.77 -27.43 -0.83
N LYS A 418 -9.94 -27.90 -1.28
CA LYS A 418 -10.35 -29.32 -1.16
C LYS A 418 -9.86 -30.19 -2.31
N SER A 419 -9.00 -29.67 -3.18
CA SER A 419 -8.33 -30.43 -4.22
C SER A 419 -7.60 -31.65 -3.64
N PRO A 420 -7.83 -32.86 -4.18
CA PRO A 420 -7.09 -34.06 -3.81
C PRO A 420 -5.57 -33.86 -3.91
N TRP A 421 -5.12 -33.02 -4.84
CA TRP A 421 -3.70 -32.75 -5.04
C TRP A 421 -3.08 -31.94 -3.90
N GLN A 422 -3.74 -30.87 -3.44
CA GLN A 422 -3.25 -30.09 -2.30
C GLN A 422 -3.31 -30.88 -1.00
N ARG A 423 -4.35 -31.69 -0.82
CA ARG A 423 -4.46 -32.57 0.35
C ARG A 423 -3.26 -33.54 0.39
N ARG A 424 -2.88 -34.11 -0.75
CA ARG A 424 -1.71 -35.01 -0.86
C ARG A 424 -0.39 -34.29 -0.60
N GLU A 425 -0.18 -33.08 -1.11
CA GLU A 425 1.03 -32.28 -0.84
C GLU A 425 1.26 -32.08 0.66
N ASN A 426 0.20 -31.81 1.42
CA ASN A 426 0.26 -31.58 2.87
C ASN A 426 0.22 -32.86 3.72
N MET A 427 -0.12 -34.01 3.15
CA MET A 427 -0.18 -35.28 3.87
C MET A 427 1.21 -35.84 4.15
N SER A 428 1.39 -36.39 5.34
CA SER A 428 2.58 -37.18 5.65
C SER A 428 2.64 -38.42 4.74
N THR A 429 3.84 -38.96 4.51
CA THR A 429 4.03 -40.19 3.75
C THR A 429 3.18 -41.36 4.28
N LEU A 430 2.99 -41.42 5.60
CA LEU A 430 2.16 -42.43 6.25
C LEU A 430 0.68 -42.24 5.90
N ASP A 431 0.18 -41.01 5.97
CA ASP A 431 -1.21 -40.72 5.63
C ASP A 431 -1.49 -41.03 4.16
N ARG A 432 -0.54 -40.70 3.26
CA ARG A 432 -0.64 -41.04 1.84
C ARG A 432 -0.73 -42.55 1.63
N PHE A 433 0.07 -43.33 2.36
CA PHE A 433 0.01 -44.79 2.33
C PHE A 433 -1.33 -45.33 2.87
N MET A 434 -1.86 -44.74 3.95
CA MET A 434 -3.14 -45.16 4.54
C MET A 434 -4.35 -44.85 3.64
N ASP A 435 -4.25 -43.84 2.80
CA ASP A 435 -5.28 -43.46 1.82
C ASP A 435 -5.31 -44.40 0.59
N VAL A 436 -4.27 -45.22 0.40
CA VAL A 436 -4.27 -46.25 -0.66
C VAL A 436 -5.35 -47.31 -0.34
N PRO A 437 -6.18 -47.69 -1.33
CA PRO A 437 -7.15 -48.77 -1.18
C PRO A 437 -6.53 -50.05 -0.59
N ALA A 438 -7.25 -50.73 0.30
CA ALA A 438 -6.71 -51.82 1.11
C ALA A 438 -6.19 -53.01 0.27
N ASP A 439 -6.79 -53.25 -0.88
CA ASP A 439 -6.38 -54.21 -1.90
C ASP A 439 -5.02 -53.87 -2.51
N ARG A 440 -4.75 -52.59 -2.76
CA ARG A 440 -3.44 -52.14 -3.29
C ARG A 440 -2.37 -51.93 -2.23
N ARG A 441 -2.74 -51.67 -0.97
CA ARG A 441 -1.75 -51.55 0.12
C ARG A 441 -0.86 -52.79 0.23
N GLN A 442 -1.42 -53.97 0.02
CA GLN A 442 -0.66 -55.22 0.01
C GLN A 442 0.41 -55.26 -1.10
N GLU A 443 0.10 -54.73 -2.29
CA GLU A 443 1.08 -54.61 -3.37
C GLU A 443 2.20 -53.64 -3.02
N PHE A 444 1.87 -52.52 -2.36
CA PHE A 444 2.86 -51.56 -1.87
C PHE A 444 3.73 -52.13 -0.75
N GLU A 445 3.17 -52.89 0.19
CA GLU A 445 3.92 -53.53 1.28
C GLU A 445 4.97 -54.54 0.78
N LEU A 446 4.76 -55.10 -0.42
CA LEU A 446 5.70 -56.01 -1.06
C LEU A 446 6.83 -55.28 -1.83
N LEU A 447 6.70 -53.97 -2.06
CA LEU A 447 7.73 -53.18 -2.72
C LEU A 447 8.88 -52.83 -1.76
N PRO A 448 10.11 -52.70 -2.27
CA PRO A 448 11.20 -52.13 -1.49
C PRO A 448 10.85 -50.71 -1.00
N PRO A 449 11.30 -50.27 0.19
CA PRO A 449 10.93 -48.98 0.77
C PRO A 449 11.15 -47.77 -0.16
N ALA A 450 12.24 -47.77 -0.93
CA ALA A 450 12.52 -46.70 -1.90
C ALA A 450 11.48 -46.64 -3.03
N LYS A 451 10.97 -47.80 -3.46
CA LYS A 451 9.93 -47.91 -4.51
C LYS A 451 8.54 -47.54 -3.97
N ILE A 452 8.27 -47.78 -2.69
CA ILE A 452 7.04 -47.31 -2.03
C ILE A 452 6.97 -45.78 -2.09
N LEU A 453 8.05 -45.08 -1.71
CA LEU A 453 8.10 -43.61 -1.75
C LEU A 453 7.96 -43.08 -3.18
N GLU A 454 8.69 -43.68 -4.13
CA GLU A 454 8.64 -43.30 -5.54
C GLU A 454 7.22 -43.47 -6.11
N GLU A 455 6.53 -44.58 -5.81
CA GLU A 455 5.17 -44.81 -6.28
C GLU A 455 4.13 -43.93 -5.56
N LEU A 456 4.32 -43.64 -4.27
CA LEU A 456 3.46 -42.70 -3.53
C LEU A 456 3.59 -41.26 -4.06
N ASP A 457 4.79 -40.83 -4.50
CA ASP A 457 5.00 -39.53 -5.14
C ASP A 457 4.55 -39.52 -6.60
N ARG A 458 4.79 -40.60 -7.35
CA ARG A 458 4.43 -40.72 -8.78
C ARG A 458 2.92 -40.76 -9.01
N GLN A 459 2.13 -41.29 -8.08
CA GLN A 459 0.66 -41.19 -8.14
C GLN A 459 0.13 -39.73 -8.15
N GLY A 460 0.96 -38.73 -7.88
CA GLY A 460 0.62 -37.30 -8.02
C GLY A 460 0.45 -36.81 -9.46
N GLY A 461 0.95 -37.52 -10.48
CA GLY A 461 0.96 -37.03 -11.86
C GLY A 461 0.71 -38.12 -12.90
N ARG A 462 -0.56 -38.28 -13.32
CA ARG A 462 -1.03 -39.13 -14.44
C ARG A 462 -0.72 -40.63 -14.34
N PHE A 463 -1.80 -41.43 -14.30
CA PHE A 463 -1.75 -42.79 -14.84
C PHE A 463 -1.77 -42.70 -16.36
N SER A 464 -0.68 -43.15 -16.99
CA SER A 464 -0.69 -43.61 -18.37
C SER A 464 -1.02 -45.11 -18.33
N ASP A 465 -2.19 -45.47 -18.82
CA ASP A 465 -2.43 -46.82 -19.35
C ASP A 465 -1.93 -46.89 -20.80
#